data_AF-A0A2Z2N283-F1
#
_entry.id   AF-A0A2Z2N283-F1
#
_cell.length_a   1.000
_cell.length_b   1.000
_cell.length_c   1.000
_cell.angle_alpha   90.00
_cell.angle_beta   90.00
_cell.angle_gamma   90.00
#
_symmetry.space_group_name_H-M   'P 1'
#
loop_
_entity.id
_entity.type
_entity.pdbx_description
1 polymer ?
#
loop_
_entity_poly.entity_id
_entity_poly.type
_entity_poly.pdbx_seq_one_letter_code
_entity_poly.pdbx_strand_id
1 'polypeptide(L)'
;MDEDSIMIGVTVGVMVLLSPIMLYWTVALFDTVGVDGYLPDVAFIALSALVPVLIVCFLSYLVMRHFNRPREWIKKTLTLVAVFLFAALFMLLSMMGAV
;
A
#
# COMPACT_ATOMS: atom_id res chain seq x y z
N MET A 1 -11.36 20.87 12.05
CA MET A 1 -10.70 19.57 11.80
C MET A 1 -9.91 19.27 13.04
N ASP A 2 -10.23 18.19 13.75
CA ASP A 2 -9.60 17.87 15.04
C ASP A 2 -8.12 17.54 14.85
N GLU A 3 -7.28 17.88 15.82
CA GLU A 3 -5.84 17.66 15.81
C GLU A 3 -5.49 16.18 15.57
N ASP A 4 -6.29 15.26 16.15
CA ASP A 4 -6.20 13.82 15.92
C ASP A 4 -6.43 13.43 14.46
N SER A 5 -7.37 14.09 13.77
CA SER A 5 -7.61 13.85 12.34
C SER A 5 -6.45 14.30 11.48
N ILE A 6 -5.79 15.41 11.85
CA ILE A 6 -4.60 15.92 11.16
C ILE A 6 -3.47 14.90 11.31
N MET A 7 -3.23 14.42 12.54
CA MET A 7 -2.17 13.45 12.83
C MET A 7 -2.38 12.10 12.11
N ILE A 8 -3.62 11.60 12.06
CA ILE A 8 -3.97 10.43 11.24
C ILE A 8 -3.66 10.71 9.77
N GLY A 9 -4.10 11.85 9.24
CA GLY A 9 -3.87 12.22 7.84
C GLY A 9 -2.38 12.31 7.48
N VAL A 10 -1.58 12.94 8.34
CA VAL A 10 -0.11 13.03 8.16
C VAL A 10 0.52 11.66 8.19
N THR A 11 0.16 10.81 9.16
CA THR A 11 0.75 9.47 9.30
C THR A 11 0.45 8.61 8.08
N VAL A 12 -0.82 8.58 7.64
CA VAL A 12 -1.24 7.85 6.44
C VAL A 12 -0.57 8.43 5.20
N GLY A 13 -0.49 9.75 5.09
CA GLY A 13 0.18 10.44 3.99
C GLY A 13 1.66 10.07 3.86
N VAL A 14 2.40 10.07 4.97
CA VAL A 14 3.81 9.64 4.99
C VAL A 14 3.94 8.18 4.56
N MET A 15 3.07 7.29 5.04
CA MET A 15 3.09 5.88 4.64
C MET A 15 2.82 5.69 3.14
N VAL A 16 1.88 6.46 2.58
CA VAL A 16 1.61 6.46 1.13
C VAL A 16 2.83 6.95 0.36
N LEU A 17 3.51 8.00 0.80
CA LEU A 17 4.72 8.51 0.15
C LEU A 17 5.89 7.52 0.21
N LEU A 18 5.98 6.69 1.26
CA LEU A 18 7.00 5.65 1.39
C LEU A 18 6.66 4.37 0.59
N SER A 19 5.43 4.24 0.10
CA SER A 19 4.98 3.04 -0.61
C SER A 19 5.77 2.69 -1.89
N PRO A 20 6.30 3.63 -2.70
CA PRO A 20 7.13 3.27 -3.84
C PRO A 20 8.48 2.67 -3.42
N ILE A 21 9.03 3.10 -2.28
CA ILE A 21 10.24 2.50 -1.71
C ILE A 21 9.92 1.06 -1.28
N MET A 22 8.82 0.87 -0.55
CA MET A 22 8.37 -0.48 -0.16
C MET A 22 8.10 -1.38 -1.38
N LEU A 23 7.58 -0.81 -2.47
CA LEU A 23 7.35 -1.51 -3.73
C LEU A 23 8.66 -2.03 -4.32
N TYR A 24 9.68 -1.18 -4.43
CA TYR A 24 11.00 -1.57 -4.91
C TYR A 24 11.59 -2.73 -4.10
N TRP A 25 11.51 -2.65 -2.76
CA TRP A 25 11.97 -3.72 -1.88
C TRP A 25 11.17 -5.02 -2.06
N THR A 26 9.86 -4.92 -2.28
CA THR A 26 9.00 -6.10 -2.50
C THR A 26 9.38 -6.81 -3.80
N VAL A 27 9.57 -6.05 -4.87
CA VAL A 27 10.00 -6.58 -6.18
C VAL A 27 11.36 -7.28 -6.04
N ALA A 28 12.35 -6.64 -5.42
CA ALA A 28 13.67 -7.23 -5.21
C ALA A 28 13.60 -8.51 -4.36
N LEU A 29 12.74 -8.55 -3.34
CA LEU A 29 12.56 -9.73 -2.51
C LEU A 29 11.90 -10.89 -3.30
N PHE A 30 10.90 -10.60 -4.12
CA PHE A 30 10.26 -11.63 -4.94
C PHE A 30 11.16 -12.14 -6.05
N ASP A 31 11.95 -11.27 -6.66
CA ASP A 31 12.97 -11.64 -7.64
C ASP A 31 14.05 -12.54 -7.02
N THR A 32 14.60 -12.17 -5.85
CA THR A 32 15.59 -13.01 -5.14
C THR A 32 15.07 -14.36 -4.69
N VAL A 33 13.76 -14.47 -4.42
CA VAL A 33 13.10 -15.74 -4.06
C VAL A 33 12.71 -16.56 -5.31
N GLY A 34 12.79 -15.96 -6.50
CA GLY A 34 12.46 -16.61 -7.78
C GLY A 34 10.96 -16.70 -8.04
N VAL A 35 10.16 -15.80 -7.46
CA VAL A 35 8.68 -15.77 -7.60
C VAL A 35 8.27 -15.39 -9.03
N ASP A 36 9.09 -14.58 -9.70
CA ASP A 36 8.97 -14.19 -11.11
C ASP A 36 8.94 -15.41 -12.05
N GLY A 37 9.69 -16.47 -11.74
CA GLY A 37 9.73 -17.71 -12.53
C GLY A 37 8.46 -18.57 -12.41
N TYR A 38 7.60 -18.32 -11.42
CA TYR A 38 6.39 -19.11 -11.17
C TYR A 38 5.10 -18.40 -11.58
N LEU A 39 5.15 -17.09 -11.80
CA LEU A 39 3.98 -16.27 -12.06
C LEU A 39 4.07 -15.60 -13.43
N PRO A 40 2.95 -15.47 -14.16
CA PRO A 40 2.91 -14.58 -15.29
C PRO A 40 3.17 -13.15 -14.81
N ASP A 41 3.86 -12.38 -15.64
CA ASP A 41 4.29 -11.02 -15.40
C ASP A 41 3.24 -10.12 -14.70
N VAL A 42 2.03 -10.05 -15.24
CA VAL A 42 0.93 -9.25 -14.67
C VAL A 42 0.58 -9.68 -13.23
N ALA A 43 0.64 -10.98 -12.92
CA ALA A 43 0.37 -11.49 -11.59
C ALA A 43 1.52 -11.17 -10.62
N PHE A 44 2.77 -11.17 -11.11
CA PHE A 44 3.93 -10.73 -10.33
C PHE A 44 3.84 -9.25 -9.97
N ILE A 45 3.49 -8.38 -10.92
CA ILE A 45 3.26 -6.95 -10.70
C ILE A 45 2.13 -6.74 -9.68
N ALA A 46 0.99 -7.42 -9.87
CA ALA A 46 -0.14 -7.32 -8.96
C ALA A 46 0.23 -7.75 -7.53
N LEU A 47 0.94 -8.86 -7.38
CA LEU A 47 1.38 -9.36 -6.08
C LEU A 47 2.37 -8.40 -5.42
N SER A 48 3.34 -7.90 -6.18
CA SER A 48 4.34 -6.93 -5.72
C SER A 48 3.69 -5.63 -5.26
N ALA A 49 2.68 -5.13 -5.98
CA ALA A 49 1.93 -3.94 -5.61
C ALA A 49 1.01 -4.17 -4.39
N LEU A 50 0.51 -5.39 -4.19
CA LEU A 50 -0.40 -5.72 -3.09
C LEU A 50 0.30 -5.66 -1.72
N VAL A 51 1.55 -6.08 -1.62
CA VAL A 51 2.26 -6.16 -0.33
C VAL A 51 2.40 -4.78 0.35
N PRO A 52 2.91 -3.72 -0.31
CA PRO A 52 2.94 -2.38 0.28
C PRO A 52 1.56 -1.87 0.66
N VAL A 53 0.53 -2.16 -0.14
CA VAL A 53 -0.85 -1.74 0.14
C VAL A 53 -1.34 -2.37 1.44
N LEU A 54 -1.11 -3.68 1.64
CA LEU A 54 -1.50 -4.37 2.86
C LEU A 54 -0.78 -3.79 4.09
N ILE A 55 0.52 -3.48 3.98
CA ILE A 55 1.30 -2.87 5.06
C ILE A 55 0.73 -1.49 5.41
N VAL A 56 0.52 -0.62 4.41
CA VAL A 56 -0.03 0.72 4.62
C VAL A 56 -1.43 0.64 5.22
N CYS A 57 -2.29 -0.23 4.73
CA CYS A 57 -3.64 -0.42 5.28
C CYS A 57 -3.63 -0.94 6.71
N PHE A 58 -2.77 -1.91 7.03
CA PHE A 58 -2.66 -2.46 8.37
C PHE A 58 -2.19 -1.40 9.39
N LEU A 59 -1.14 -0.67 9.05
CA LEU A 59 -0.62 0.39 9.93
C LEU A 59 -1.62 1.55 10.07
N SER A 60 -2.26 1.95 8.97
CA SER A 60 -3.32 2.96 8.98
C SER A 60 -4.50 2.54 9.86
N TYR A 61 -4.89 1.26 9.82
CA TYR A 61 -5.92 0.71 10.68
C TYR A 61 -5.54 0.82 12.17
N LEU A 62 -4.30 0.46 12.53
CA LEU A 62 -3.81 0.56 13.91
C LEU A 62 -3.85 2.02 14.41
N VAL A 63 -3.39 2.96 13.60
CA VAL A 63 -3.41 4.39 13.92
C VAL A 63 -4.85 4.88 14.11
N MET A 64 -5.74 4.60 13.16
CA MET A 64 -7.15 5.03 13.26
C MET A 64 -7.89 4.40 14.44
N ARG A 65 -7.57 3.14 14.76
CA ARG A 65 -8.13 2.44 15.93
C ARG A 65 -7.60 3.04 17.23
N HIS A 66 -6.34 3.45 17.28
CA HIS A 66 -5.75 4.11 18.44
C HIS A 66 -6.49 5.40 18.79
N PHE A 67 -6.91 6.18 17.79
CA PHE A 67 -7.72 7.39 17.97
C PHE A 67 -9.22 7.13 18.10
N ASN A 68 -9.66 5.90 18.39
CA ASN A 68 -11.06 5.52 18.60
C ASN A 68 -12.03 5.96 17.48
N ARG A 69 -11.56 6.02 16.22
CA ARG A 69 -12.43 6.39 15.10
C ARG A 69 -13.52 5.34 14.85
N PRO A 70 -14.72 5.75 14.41
CA PRO A 70 -15.83 4.82 14.20
C PRO A 70 -15.48 3.80 13.10
N ARG A 71 -15.81 2.52 13.34
CA ARG A 71 -15.40 1.39 12.48
C ARG A 71 -15.82 1.55 11.02
N GLU A 72 -17.00 2.10 10.76
CA GLU A 72 -17.50 2.32 9.39
C GLU A 72 -16.70 3.40 8.65
N TRP A 73 -16.22 4.41 9.36
CA TRP A 73 -15.33 5.42 8.79
C TRP A 73 -13.96 4.82 8.45
N ILE A 74 -13.40 4.02 9.37
CA ILE A 74 -12.12 3.32 9.15
C ILE A 74 -12.18 2.43 7.91
N LYS A 75 -13.23 1.62 7.77
CA LYS A 75 -13.43 0.76 6.59
C LYS A 75 -13.47 1.59 5.31
N LYS A 76 -14.30 2.64 5.26
CA LYS A 76 -14.47 3.47 4.05
C LYS A 76 -13.15 4.13 3.65
N THR A 77 -12.43 4.70 4.61
CA THR A 77 -11.13 5.36 4.35
C THR A 77 -10.08 4.35 3.91
N LEU A 78 -9.95 3.22 4.60
CA LEU A 78 -8.98 2.18 4.23
C LEU A 78 -9.26 1.58 2.86
N THR A 79 -10.51 1.33 2.50
CA THR A 79 -10.86 0.82 1.17
C THR A 79 -10.45 1.83 0.09
N LEU A 80 -10.71 3.13 0.31
CA LEU A 80 -10.33 4.17 -0.65
C LEU A 80 -8.81 4.24 -0.80
N VAL A 81 -8.07 4.28 0.31
CA VAL A 81 -6.60 4.29 0.31
C VAL A 81 -6.06 3.03 -0.36
N ALA A 82 -6.62 1.86 -0.05
CA ALA A 82 -6.18 0.59 -0.62
C ALA A 82 -6.33 0.57 -2.15
N VAL A 83 -7.51 0.92 -2.65
CA VAL A 83 -7.80 0.92 -4.09
C VAL A 83 -6.94 1.94 -4.82
N PHE A 84 -6.85 3.16 -4.28
CA PHE A 84 -6.03 4.22 -4.87
C PHE A 84 -4.55 3.83 -4.92
N LEU A 85 -4.02 3.37 -3.79
CA LEU A 85 -2.61 3.02 -3.66
C LEU A 85 -2.26 1.81 -4.53
N PHE A 86 -3.13 0.80 -4.55
CA PHE A 86 -2.95 -0.37 -5.41
C PHE A 86 -2.91 0.03 -6.89
N ALA A 87 -3.88 0.83 -7.35
CA ALA A 87 -3.89 1.30 -8.73
C ALA A 87 -2.64 2.13 -9.07
N ALA A 88 -2.22 3.02 -8.16
CA ALA A 88 -1.04 3.86 -8.37
C ALA A 88 0.26 3.04 -8.46
N LEU A 89 0.47 2.09 -7.54
CA LEU A 89 1.67 1.25 -7.51
C LEU A 89 1.70 0.26 -8.68
N PHE A 90 0.54 -0.31 -9.03
CA PHE A 90 0.40 -1.19 -10.19
C PHE A 90 0.76 -0.43 -11.47
N MET A 91 0.17 0.75 -11.69
CA MET A 91 0.50 1.59 -12.86
C MET A 91 1.98 2.00 -12.87
N LEU A 92 2.54 2.35 -11.71
CA LEU A 92 3.94 2.74 -11.60
C LEU A 92 4.88 1.60 -12.04
N LEU A 93 4.63 0.37 -11.58
CA LEU A 93 5.35 -0.81 -12.05
C LEU A 93 5.16 -1.07 -13.55
N SER A 94 3.92 -1.02 -14.04
CA SER A 94 3.62 -1.20 -15.46
C SER A 94 4.33 -0.17 -16.35
N MET A 95 4.48 1.07 -15.90
CA MET A 95 5.18 2.14 -16.64
C MET A 95 6.70 1.99 -16.60
N MET A 96 7.25 1.47 -15.50
CA MET A 96 8.69 1.28 -15.36
C MET A 96 9.23 0.18 -16.28
N GLY A 97 8.37 -0.59 -16.95
CA GLY A 97 8.80 -1.71 -17.80
C GLY A 97 9.59 -2.74 -17.00
N ALA A 98 9.37 -2.80 -15.68
CA ALA A 98 9.98 -3.77 -14.80
C ALA A 98 9.18 -5.07 -14.89
N VAL A 99 9.19 -5.65 -16.10
CA VAL A 99 9.39 -7.05 -16.50
C VAL A 99 9.74 -7.06 -17.99
#